data_AF-A0A834Y4R2-F1
#
_entry.id   AF-A0A834Y4R2-F1
#
_cell.length_a   1.000
_cell.length_b   1.000
_cell.length_c   1.000
_cell.angle_alpha   90.00
_cell.angle_beta   90.00
_cell.angle_gamma   90.00
#
_symmetry.space_group_name_H-M   'P 1'
#
loop_
_entity.id
_entity.type
_entity.pdbx_description
1 polymer ?
#
loop_
_entity_poly.entity_id
_entity_poly.type
_entity_poly.pdbx_seq_one_letter_code
_entity_poly.pdbx_strand_id
1 'polypeptide(L)'
;MIFILFMIQDDLVYMENEQLLGEYVQTDVGKILVGPNGSARGREWIFGQFDASVLPACMLMFDKSDIKATSQGDPVMVARTISKKVNAYNANGYKEELNGILFGRWDGDYVDGVAPSAWTGSLPILEQYLDTNGECVKYGQCWVFAGAVGTICRALGLPTRVVTNIVSAHDTNVSLSINHYYDENMQELPDLPKGYGGWQAVDGTPQEESNGVYRCGPASVEAIK
;
A
#
# COMPACT_ATOMS: atom_id res chain seq x y z
N MET A 1 -18.48 -18.59 -2.40
CA MET A 1 -17.69 -17.97 -1.32
C MET A 1 -18.35 -16.63 -1.01
N ILE A 2 -18.48 -16.25 0.27
CA ILE A 2 -19.07 -14.96 0.67
C ILE A 2 -17.93 -14.11 1.23
N PHE A 3 -17.80 -12.86 0.76
CA PHE A 3 -16.86 -11.88 1.28
C PHE A 3 -17.59 -10.82 2.09
N ILE A 4 -17.06 -10.46 3.25
CA ILE A 4 -17.51 -9.32 4.06
C ILE A 4 -16.38 -8.29 3.98
N LEU A 5 -16.71 -7.09 3.51
CA LEU A 5 -15.76 -6.00 3.28
C LEU A 5 -16.09 -4.82 4.22
N PHE A 6 -15.16 -3.88 4.35
CA PHE A 6 -15.38 -2.63 5.09
C PHE A 6 -16.49 -1.77 4.44
N MET A 7 -16.93 -0.68 5.09
CA MET A 7 -17.83 0.40 4.61
C MET A 7 -19.26 0.45 5.17
N ILE A 8 -19.53 -0.11 6.35
CA ILE A 8 -20.81 0.13 7.06
C ILE A 8 -20.77 1.42 7.89
N GLN A 9 -21.92 2.01 8.24
CA GLN A 9 -22.00 3.29 8.96
C GLN A 9 -21.27 3.32 10.31
N ASP A 10 -21.14 2.16 10.96
CA ASP A 10 -20.42 1.99 12.23
C ASP A 10 -18.95 1.58 12.05
N ASP A 11 -18.45 1.55 10.82
CA ASP A 11 -17.07 1.19 10.48
C ASP A 11 -16.11 2.38 10.68
N LEU A 12 -14.89 2.09 11.12
CA LEU A 12 -13.81 3.07 11.30
C LEU A 12 -13.44 3.79 10.00
N VAL A 13 -13.73 3.17 8.85
CA VAL A 13 -13.44 3.73 7.52
C VAL A 13 -14.66 4.28 6.79
N TYR A 14 -15.78 4.43 7.50
CA TYR A 14 -17.00 4.97 6.92
C TYR A 14 -16.77 6.35 6.29
N MET A 15 -17.29 6.53 5.07
CA MET A 15 -17.23 7.79 4.32
C MET A 15 -18.65 8.25 4.01
N GLU A 16 -19.16 9.19 4.79
CA GLU A 16 -20.52 9.74 4.66
C GLU A 16 -20.76 10.44 3.31
N ASN A 17 -19.73 11.08 2.76
CA ASN A 17 -19.86 11.80 1.51
C ASN A 17 -19.85 10.84 0.31
N GLU A 18 -21.03 10.64 -0.29
CA GLU A 18 -21.23 9.74 -1.44
C GLU A 18 -20.37 10.10 -2.66
N GLN A 19 -20.07 11.37 -2.89
CA GLN A 19 -19.22 11.79 -4.01
C GLN A 19 -17.77 11.35 -3.77
N LEU A 20 -17.26 11.53 -2.54
CA LEU A 20 -15.93 11.07 -2.16
C LEU A 20 -15.86 9.54 -2.12
N LEU A 21 -16.94 8.88 -1.71
CA LEU A 21 -17.07 7.42 -1.78
C LEU A 21 -16.97 6.93 -3.24
N GLY A 22 -17.67 7.60 -4.14
CA GLY A 22 -17.60 7.37 -5.58
C GLY A 22 -16.17 7.42 -6.10
N GLU A 23 -15.40 8.43 -5.71
CA GLU A 23 -14.01 8.62 -6.15
C GLU A 23 -13.02 7.65 -5.48
N TYR A 24 -13.13 7.46 -4.16
CA TYR A 24 -12.08 6.81 -3.35
C TYR A 24 -12.32 5.32 -3.10
N VAL A 25 -13.48 4.79 -3.48
CA VAL A 25 -13.81 3.36 -3.40
C VAL A 25 -14.33 2.84 -4.74
N GLN A 26 -15.30 3.54 -5.36
CA GLN A 26 -16.03 3.00 -6.50
C GLN A 26 -15.35 3.23 -7.86
N THR A 27 -14.53 4.26 -7.98
CA THR A 27 -13.84 4.55 -9.24
C THR A 27 -12.67 3.58 -9.43
N ASP A 28 -12.61 2.90 -10.57
CA ASP A 28 -11.63 1.85 -10.88
C ASP A 28 -10.56 2.27 -11.90
N VAL A 29 -10.63 3.52 -12.38
CA VAL A 29 -9.63 4.15 -13.23
C VAL A 29 -9.25 5.49 -12.62
N GLY A 30 -7.95 5.74 -12.47
CA GLY A 30 -7.45 6.98 -11.91
C GLY A 30 -6.24 7.52 -12.65
N LYS A 31 -5.58 8.50 -12.03
CA LYS A 31 -4.40 9.16 -12.57
C LYS A 31 -3.32 9.22 -11.50
N ILE A 32 -2.14 8.72 -11.83
CA ILE A 32 -0.95 8.80 -10.98
C ILE A 32 0.02 9.78 -11.62
N LEU A 33 0.42 10.82 -10.87
CA LEU A 33 1.39 11.79 -11.36
C LEU A 33 2.79 11.17 -11.28
N VAL A 34 3.52 11.14 -12.40
CA VAL A 34 4.86 10.53 -12.49
C VAL A 34 5.83 11.47 -13.19
N GLY A 35 7.11 11.37 -12.85
CA GLY A 35 8.19 12.16 -13.44
C GLY A 35 8.73 13.24 -12.50
N PRO A 36 9.85 13.87 -12.87
CA PRO A 36 10.53 14.84 -12.03
C PRO A 36 9.83 16.20 -12.04
N ASN A 37 10.28 17.10 -11.17
CA ASN A 37 9.77 18.47 -11.15
C ASN A 37 9.94 19.15 -12.52
N GLY A 38 8.90 19.86 -12.98
CA GLY A 38 8.87 20.54 -14.27
C GLY A 38 8.51 19.67 -15.48
N SER A 39 8.52 18.33 -15.37
CA SER A 39 8.05 17.43 -16.45
C SER A 39 7.13 16.30 -15.95
N ALA A 40 6.63 16.43 -14.72
CA ALA A 40 5.65 15.52 -14.15
C ALA A 40 4.38 15.49 -15.01
N ARG A 41 3.90 14.27 -15.31
CA ARG A 41 2.72 14.04 -16.14
C ARG A 41 1.78 13.06 -15.47
N GLY A 42 0.49 13.28 -15.65
CA GLY A 42 -0.53 12.34 -15.21
C GLY A 42 -0.53 11.10 -16.09
N ARG A 43 -0.23 9.95 -15.51
CA ARG A 43 -0.38 8.65 -16.14
C ARG A 43 -1.72 8.06 -15.73
N GLU A 44 -2.54 7.67 -16.70
CA GLU A 44 -3.75 6.89 -16.41
C GLU A 44 -3.38 5.54 -15.80
N TRP A 45 -4.14 5.11 -14.81
CA TRP A 45 -3.92 3.85 -14.11
C TRP A 45 -5.25 3.14 -13.89
N ILE A 46 -5.34 1.91 -14.39
CA ILE A 46 -6.49 1.04 -14.17
C ILE A 46 -6.28 0.32 -12.83
N PHE A 47 -7.04 0.73 -11.81
CA PHE A 47 -7.04 0.02 -10.53
C PHE A 47 -7.73 -1.34 -10.67
N GLY A 48 -8.89 -1.40 -11.34
CA GLY A 48 -9.57 -2.64 -11.69
C GLY A 48 -10.06 -3.47 -10.50
N GLN A 49 -10.36 -2.85 -9.36
CA GLN A 49 -10.63 -3.55 -8.09
C GLN A 49 -11.85 -4.49 -8.11
N PHE A 50 -12.74 -4.37 -9.10
CA PHE A 50 -13.93 -5.21 -9.25
C PHE A 50 -13.74 -6.44 -10.14
N ASP A 51 -12.55 -6.60 -10.73
CA ASP A 51 -12.25 -7.80 -11.48
C ASP A 51 -12.27 -9.03 -10.56
N ALA A 52 -12.74 -10.17 -11.10
CA ALA A 52 -12.92 -11.40 -10.35
C ALA A 52 -11.61 -11.96 -9.75
N SER A 53 -10.46 -11.59 -10.30
CA SER A 53 -9.14 -12.00 -9.82
C SER A 53 -8.66 -11.20 -8.59
N VAL A 54 -9.12 -9.96 -8.40
CA VAL A 54 -8.51 -9.04 -7.42
C VAL A 54 -8.81 -9.44 -5.98
N LEU A 55 -10.07 -9.75 -5.64
CA LEU A 55 -10.41 -10.18 -4.27
C LEU A 55 -9.72 -11.50 -3.89
N PRO A 56 -9.70 -12.56 -4.73
CA PRO A 56 -8.89 -13.74 -4.48
C PRO A 56 -7.40 -13.44 -4.30
N ALA A 57 -6.82 -12.54 -5.08
CA ALA A 57 -5.42 -12.11 -4.91
C ALA A 57 -5.20 -11.44 -3.54
N CYS A 58 -6.15 -10.62 -3.07
CA CYS A 58 -6.10 -10.02 -1.73
C CYS A 58 -6.16 -11.08 -0.63
N MET A 59 -6.99 -12.13 -0.79
CA MET A 59 -7.04 -13.24 0.17
C MET A 59 -5.74 -14.03 0.18
N LEU A 60 -5.19 -14.35 -1.00
CA LEU A 60 -3.89 -15.01 -1.12
C LEU A 60 -2.77 -14.20 -0.47
N MET A 61 -2.81 -12.86 -0.58
CA MET A 61 -1.90 -11.96 0.13
C MET A 61 -2.03 -12.10 1.64
N PHE A 62 -3.26 -12.16 2.19
CA PHE A 62 -3.48 -12.36 3.62
C PHE A 62 -3.05 -13.75 4.10
N ASP A 63 -3.33 -14.81 3.33
CA ASP A 63 -2.91 -16.18 3.63
C ASP A 63 -1.39 -16.32 3.68
N LYS A 64 -0.68 -15.54 2.85
CA LYS A 64 0.79 -15.45 2.83
C LYS A 64 1.33 -14.39 3.80
N SER A 65 0.51 -13.83 4.67
CA SER A 65 0.90 -12.83 5.67
C SER A 65 0.75 -13.37 7.09
N ASP A 66 1.35 -12.66 8.05
CA ASP A 66 1.28 -13.03 9.47
C ASP A 66 0.04 -12.42 10.18
N ILE A 67 -0.89 -11.82 9.43
CA ILE A 67 -2.08 -11.18 10.03
C ILE A 67 -3.02 -12.25 10.59
N LYS A 68 -3.41 -12.10 11.85
CA LYS A 68 -4.42 -12.97 12.47
C LYS A 68 -5.78 -12.65 11.86
N ALA A 69 -6.62 -13.67 11.66
CA ALA A 69 -7.98 -13.50 11.15
C ALA A 69 -8.80 -12.48 11.97
N THR A 70 -8.61 -12.45 13.30
CA THR A 70 -9.26 -11.47 14.20
C THR A 70 -8.84 -10.02 13.95
N SER A 71 -7.67 -9.81 13.34
CA SER A 71 -7.11 -8.49 13.02
C SER A 71 -7.42 -8.06 11.58
N GLN A 72 -8.03 -8.92 10.75
CA GLN A 72 -8.40 -8.58 9.37
C GLN A 72 -9.60 -7.61 9.30
N GLY A 73 -10.34 -7.45 10.40
CA GLY A 73 -11.37 -6.41 10.54
C GLY A 73 -10.86 -5.08 11.10
N ASP A 74 -9.56 -4.95 11.36
CA ASP A 74 -8.94 -3.71 11.82
C ASP A 74 -8.28 -3.00 10.63
N PRO A 75 -8.78 -1.83 10.19
CA PRO A 75 -8.25 -1.14 9.01
C PRO A 75 -6.80 -0.68 9.19
N VAL A 76 -6.34 -0.42 10.42
CA VAL A 76 -4.94 -0.04 10.71
C VAL A 76 -4.03 -1.24 10.47
N MET A 77 -4.41 -2.40 11.01
CA MET A 77 -3.65 -3.64 10.84
C MET A 77 -3.67 -4.13 9.39
N VAL A 78 -4.80 -3.97 8.70
CA VAL A 78 -4.93 -4.27 7.27
C VAL A 78 -4.04 -3.36 6.44
N ALA A 79 -4.11 -2.04 6.62
CA ALA A 79 -3.26 -1.08 5.90
C ALA A 79 -1.77 -1.36 6.13
N ARG A 80 -1.37 -1.66 7.37
CA ARG A 80 0.01 -2.03 7.72
C ARG A 80 0.43 -3.34 7.04
N THR A 81 -0.47 -4.31 6.94
CA THR A 81 -0.21 -5.59 6.25
C THR A 81 -0.06 -5.39 4.74
N ILE A 82 -0.93 -4.59 4.12
CA ILE A 82 -0.85 -4.26 2.69
C ILE A 82 0.49 -3.61 2.36
N SER A 83 0.93 -2.61 3.14
CA SER A 83 2.21 -1.92 2.92
C SER A 83 3.41 -2.87 2.99
N LYS A 84 3.40 -3.85 3.89
CA LYS A 84 4.41 -4.92 4.00
C LYS A 84 4.34 -5.88 2.81
N LYS A 85 3.14 -6.31 2.42
CA LYS A 85 2.95 -7.44 1.49
C LYS A 85 3.01 -7.04 0.03
N VAL A 86 2.78 -5.77 -0.31
CA VAL A 86 2.86 -5.33 -1.70
C VAL A 86 4.29 -5.40 -2.24
N ASN A 87 5.31 -5.22 -1.38
CA ASN A 87 6.71 -5.37 -1.77
C ASN A 87 7.26 -6.74 -1.36
N ALA A 88 8.07 -7.32 -2.24
CA ALA A 88 8.77 -8.57 -1.99
C ALA A 88 10.20 -8.31 -1.52
N TYR A 89 10.37 -7.59 -0.42
CA TYR A 89 11.65 -7.51 0.27
C TYR A 89 11.50 -8.10 1.67
N ASN A 90 12.48 -8.88 2.11
CA ASN A 90 12.61 -9.22 3.51
C ASN A 90 13.71 -8.36 4.14
N ALA A 91 13.56 -8.06 5.43
CA ALA A 91 14.54 -7.29 6.18
C ALA A 91 15.80 -8.07 6.55
N ASN A 92 15.78 -9.40 6.37
CA ASN A 92 16.87 -10.25 6.83
C ASN A 92 17.84 -10.66 5.70
N GLY A 93 17.74 -10.06 4.50
CA GLY A 93 18.68 -10.29 3.41
C GLY A 93 18.66 -11.70 2.78
N TYR A 94 17.82 -12.61 3.27
CA TYR A 94 17.65 -13.94 2.68
C TYR A 94 16.70 -13.87 1.49
N LYS A 95 17.24 -13.77 0.28
CA LYS A 95 16.50 -13.70 -1.00
C LYS A 95 15.43 -14.79 -1.24
N GLU A 96 15.31 -15.80 -0.40
CA GLU A 96 14.63 -17.06 -0.72
C GLU A 96 13.15 -17.12 -0.34
N GLU A 97 12.61 -16.15 0.41
CA GLU A 97 11.17 -16.07 0.71
C GLU A 97 10.57 -14.73 0.27
N LEU A 98 10.60 -14.47 -1.04
CA LEU A 98 9.91 -13.35 -1.69
C LEU A 98 8.39 -13.58 -1.64
N ASN A 99 7.79 -13.39 -0.46
CA ASN A 99 6.36 -13.63 -0.28
C ASN A 99 5.49 -12.40 -0.65
N GLY A 100 6.08 -11.33 -1.17
CA GLY A 100 5.36 -10.11 -1.53
C GLY A 100 4.87 -10.11 -2.98
N ILE A 101 3.96 -9.19 -3.30
CA ILE A 101 3.30 -9.13 -4.61
C ILE A 101 4.26 -8.66 -5.70
N LEU A 102 5.03 -7.59 -5.47
CA LEU A 102 5.86 -6.93 -6.47
C LEU A 102 7.33 -6.84 -6.05
N PHE A 103 8.23 -7.13 -6.98
CA PHE A 103 9.67 -6.95 -6.81
C PHE A 103 10.11 -5.62 -7.39
N GLY A 104 10.83 -4.82 -6.61
CA GLY A 104 11.32 -3.50 -7.03
C GLY A 104 12.59 -3.59 -7.86
N ARG A 105 12.75 -2.75 -8.90
CA ARG A 105 14.02 -2.64 -9.64
C ARG A 105 14.21 -1.27 -10.30
N TRP A 106 15.40 -0.70 -10.12
CA TRP A 106 15.74 0.68 -10.54
C TRP A 106 17.02 0.81 -11.36
N ASP A 107 17.71 -0.30 -11.68
CA ASP A 107 18.96 -0.30 -12.46
C ASP A 107 18.76 -0.09 -13.97
N GLY A 108 17.51 -0.16 -14.44
CA GLY A 108 17.15 -0.02 -15.85
C GLY A 108 17.24 -1.33 -16.65
N ASP A 109 17.59 -2.45 -16.01
CA ASP A 109 17.64 -3.77 -16.63
C ASP A 109 16.44 -4.62 -16.19
N TYR A 110 15.56 -4.91 -17.14
CA TYR A 110 14.29 -5.61 -16.90
C TYR A 110 14.13 -6.85 -17.79
N VAL A 111 15.22 -7.42 -18.30
CA VAL A 111 15.16 -8.51 -19.31
C VAL A 111 14.40 -9.75 -18.86
N ASP A 112 14.35 -10.04 -17.56
CA ASP A 112 13.67 -11.19 -16.96
C ASP A 112 12.29 -10.84 -16.35
N GLY A 113 11.73 -9.68 -16.68
CA GLY A 113 10.42 -9.24 -16.18
C GLY A 113 9.79 -8.15 -17.04
N VAL A 114 8.81 -7.45 -16.46
CA VAL A 114 8.14 -6.33 -17.10
C VAL A 114 8.76 -5.03 -16.62
N ALA A 115 9.16 -4.17 -17.56
CA ALA A 115 9.66 -2.84 -17.24
C ALA A 115 8.59 -2.06 -16.45
N PRO A 116 8.92 -1.40 -15.32
CA PRO A 116 7.94 -0.68 -14.49
C PRO A 116 7.13 0.38 -15.25
N SER A 117 7.71 0.95 -16.31
CA SER A 117 7.07 1.93 -17.19
C SER A 117 6.06 1.32 -18.17
N ALA A 118 5.99 -0.01 -18.32
CA ALA A 118 5.06 -0.69 -19.21
C ALA A 118 3.69 -0.93 -18.55
N TRP A 119 3.62 -1.02 -17.21
CA TRP A 119 2.36 -1.22 -16.50
C TRP A 119 1.37 -0.07 -16.70
N THR A 120 0.13 -0.39 -17.04
CA THR A 120 -0.98 0.57 -17.20
C THR A 120 -2.04 0.43 -16.11
N GLY A 121 -1.87 -0.51 -15.19
CA GLY A 121 -2.82 -0.81 -14.15
C GLY A 121 -2.32 -1.90 -13.21
N SER A 122 -3.06 -2.09 -12.12
CA SER A 122 -2.75 -3.10 -11.10
C SER A 122 -3.30 -4.48 -11.44
N LEU A 123 -4.34 -4.55 -12.29
CA LEU A 123 -5.04 -5.79 -12.61
C LEU A 123 -4.09 -6.89 -13.11
N PRO A 124 -3.26 -6.68 -14.15
CA PRO A 124 -2.36 -7.73 -14.65
C PRO A 124 -1.32 -8.18 -13.61
N ILE A 125 -0.96 -7.31 -12.66
CA ILE A 125 -0.03 -7.62 -11.58
C ILE A 125 -0.69 -8.57 -10.58
N LEU A 126 -1.91 -8.25 -10.15
CA LEU A 126 -2.64 -9.06 -9.16
C LEU A 126 -3.11 -10.39 -9.77
N GLU A 127 -3.50 -10.39 -11.04
CA GLU A 127 -3.83 -11.59 -11.80
C GLU A 127 -2.60 -12.52 -11.91
N GLN A 128 -1.44 -12.01 -12.33
CA GLN A 128 -0.21 -12.80 -12.39
C GLN A 128 0.21 -13.32 -11.01
N TYR A 129 0.06 -12.52 -9.95
CA TYR A 129 0.34 -12.96 -8.58
C TYR A 129 -0.61 -14.09 -8.15
N LEU A 130 -1.89 -14.02 -8.50
CA LEU A 130 -2.85 -15.07 -8.21
C LEU A 130 -2.56 -16.36 -9.00
N ASP A 131 -2.33 -16.24 -10.30
CA ASP A 131 -2.13 -17.36 -11.22
C ASP A 131 -0.86 -18.17 -10.90
N THR A 132 0.17 -17.49 -10.40
CA THR A 132 1.41 -18.12 -9.95
C THR A 132 1.32 -18.63 -8.51
N ASN A 133 0.14 -18.60 -7.88
CA ASN A 133 -0.06 -18.97 -6.49
C ASN A 133 0.87 -18.18 -5.53
N GLY A 134 1.04 -16.90 -5.83
CA GLY A 134 1.72 -15.91 -5.04
C GLY A 134 3.24 -15.92 -5.22
N GLU A 135 3.73 -16.21 -6.43
CA GLU A 135 5.08 -15.84 -6.82
C GLU A 135 5.16 -14.34 -7.06
N CYS A 136 6.30 -13.75 -6.73
CA CYS A 136 6.49 -12.32 -6.86
C CYS A 136 6.54 -11.86 -8.33
N VAL A 137 5.81 -10.79 -8.64
CA VAL A 137 5.73 -10.16 -9.96
C VAL A 137 6.86 -9.16 -10.15
N LYS A 138 7.58 -9.27 -11.27
CA LYS A 138 8.70 -8.40 -11.67
C LYS A 138 8.26 -7.46 -12.80
N TYR A 139 8.47 -6.14 -12.77
CA TYR A 139 9.07 -5.30 -11.74
C TYR A 139 8.20 -4.08 -11.40
N GLY A 140 8.37 -3.54 -10.19
CA GLY A 140 7.70 -2.34 -9.71
C GLY A 140 8.65 -1.18 -9.44
N GLN A 141 8.11 0.04 -9.51
CA GLN A 141 8.66 1.26 -8.94
C GLN A 141 7.57 1.98 -8.15
N CYS A 142 7.88 3.11 -7.50
CA CYS A 142 6.98 3.77 -6.55
C CYS A 142 5.54 3.95 -7.04
N TRP A 143 5.31 4.38 -8.29
CA TRP A 143 3.95 4.53 -8.83
C TRP A 143 3.23 3.19 -9.05
N VAL A 144 3.97 2.13 -9.36
CA VAL A 144 3.43 0.77 -9.53
C VAL A 144 3.01 0.20 -8.17
N PHE A 145 3.86 0.38 -7.15
CA PHE A 145 3.53 0.01 -5.77
C PHE A 145 2.32 0.79 -5.27
N ALA A 146 2.29 2.12 -5.45
CA ALA A 146 1.17 2.96 -5.05
C ALA A 146 -0.13 2.58 -5.78
N GLY A 147 -0.05 2.26 -7.07
CA GLY A 147 -1.17 1.72 -7.84
C GLY A 147 -1.71 0.41 -7.26
N ALA A 148 -0.83 -0.55 -6.95
CA ALA A 148 -1.20 -1.83 -6.36
C ALA A 148 -1.82 -1.68 -4.95
N VAL A 149 -1.20 -0.87 -4.08
CA VAL A 149 -1.77 -0.53 -2.75
C VAL A 149 -3.16 0.10 -2.91
N GLY A 150 -3.30 1.07 -3.82
CA GLY A 150 -4.57 1.73 -4.12
C GLY A 150 -5.65 0.73 -4.53
N THR A 151 -5.34 -0.21 -5.42
CA THR A 151 -6.27 -1.27 -5.84
C THR A 151 -6.69 -2.17 -4.68
N ILE A 152 -5.72 -2.68 -3.90
CA ILE A 152 -5.99 -3.63 -2.80
C ILE A 152 -6.83 -2.94 -1.72
N CYS A 153 -6.47 -1.72 -1.33
CA CYS A 153 -7.25 -0.96 -0.36
C CYS A 153 -8.68 -0.72 -0.86
N ARG A 154 -8.87 -0.27 -2.10
CA ARG A 154 -10.21 -0.06 -2.68
C ARG A 154 -11.02 -1.35 -2.78
N ALA A 155 -10.40 -2.46 -3.18
CA ALA A 155 -11.04 -3.77 -3.26
C ALA A 155 -11.56 -4.25 -1.91
N LEU A 156 -10.81 -3.98 -0.84
CA LEU A 156 -11.20 -4.34 0.53
C LEU A 156 -12.23 -3.37 1.14
N GLY A 157 -12.52 -2.25 0.48
CA GLY A 157 -13.43 -1.21 0.99
C GLY A 157 -12.73 -0.15 1.84
N LEU A 158 -11.42 0.05 1.72
CA LEU A 158 -10.71 1.15 2.37
C LEU A 158 -10.68 2.37 1.43
N PRO A 159 -11.33 3.50 1.74
CA PRO A 159 -11.29 4.70 0.91
C PRO A 159 -9.85 5.20 0.72
N THR A 160 -9.36 5.19 -0.52
CA THR A 160 -7.93 5.39 -0.81
C THR A 160 -7.72 6.26 -2.04
N ARG A 161 -6.67 7.07 -2.01
CA ARG A 161 -6.16 7.85 -3.16
C ARG A 161 -4.64 7.76 -3.24
N VAL A 162 -4.11 7.74 -4.46
CA VAL A 162 -2.67 7.78 -4.70
C VAL A 162 -2.19 9.23 -4.68
N VAL A 163 -1.12 9.50 -3.94
CA VAL A 163 -0.50 10.83 -3.83
C VAL A 163 0.93 10.78 -4.37
N THR A 164 1.32 11.81 -5.11
CA THR A 164 2.69 11.97 -5.61
C THR A 164 3.37 13.13 -4.89
N ASN A 165 4.49 12.85 -4.25
CA ASN A 165 5.39 13.89 -3.74
C ASN A 165 6.50 14.16 -4.76
N ILE A 166 6.54 15.37 -5.31
CA ILE A 166 7.56 15.79 -6.27
C ILE A 166 8.75 16.34 -5.50
N VAL A 167 9.96 15.81 -5.74
CA VAL A 167 11.16 16.05 -4.91
C VAL A 167 11.01 15.42 -3.52
N SER A 168 10.81 14.11 -3.50
CA SER A 168 10.76 13.34 -2.24
C SER A 168 12.17 13.07 -1.73
N ALA A 169 12.46 13.48 -0.49
CA ALA A 169 13.68 13.08 0.19
C ALA A 169 13.57 11.61 0.63
N HIS A 170 14.68 10.88 0.54
CA HIS A 170 14.83 9.53 1.08
C HIS A 170 15.97 9.60 2.11
N ASP A 171 15.62 9.53 3.40
CA ASP A 171 16.59 9.58 4.51
C ASP A 171 17.05 8.15 4.84
N THR A 172 18.31 7.85 4.55
CA THR A 172 18.92 6.52 4.72
C THR A 172 19.63 6.35 6.06
N ASN A 173 19.67 7.39 6.91
CA ASN A 173 20.46 7.39 8.15
C ASN A 173 19.63 7.54 9.42
N VAL A 174 18.28 7.59 9.32
CA VAL A 174 17.36 7.73 10.46
C VAL A 174 17.80 8.87 11.40
N SER A 175 18.40 9.93 10.84
CA SER A 175 19.13 10.93 11.64
C SER A 175 18.41 12.27 11.76
N LEU A 176 17.27 12.44 11.08
CA LEU A 176 16.51 13.68 11.10
C LEU A 176 15.68 13.82 12.37
N SER A 177 16.32 13.99 13.54
CA SER A 177 15.73 14.31 14.86
C SER A 177 14.20 14.31 14.90
N ILE A 178 13.60 13.17 15.25
CA ILE A 178 12.22 13.04 15.69
C ILE A 178 12.24 12.19 16.96
N ASN A 179 11.71 12.79 18.03
CA ASN A 179 11.65 12.23 19.37
C ASN A 179 10.74 10.99 19.41
N HIS A 180 11.19 9.94 20.10
CA HIS A 180 10.27 8.97 20.66
C HIS A 180 9.49 9.66 21.78
N TYR A 181 8.18 9.83 21.61
CA TYR A 181 7.31 10.33 22.67
C TYR A 181 6.88 9.16 23.55
N TYR A 182 7.52 9.05 24.70
CA TYR A 182 7.12 8.22 25.80
C TYR A 182 6.32 9.08 26.79
N ASP A 183 5.31 8.51 27.44
CA ASP A 183 4.77 9.13 28.64
C ASP A 183 5.81 9.07 29.77
N GLU A 184 5.49 9.63 30.93
CA GLU A 184 6.36 9.58 32.13
C GLU A 184 6.66 8.15 32.63
N ASN A 185 6.02 7.13 32.06
CA ASN A 185 6.12 5.72 32.44
C ASN A 185 6.72 4.81 31.34
N MET A 186 7.19 5.38 30.22
CA MET A 186 7.73 4.64 29.07
C MET A 186 6.79 3.61 28.43
N GLN A 187 5.48 3.89 28.42
CA GLN A 187 4.52 3.09 27.66
C GLN A 187 4.36 3.59 26.22
N GLU A 188 4.21 2.65 25.28
CA GLU A 188 3.85 2.90 23.88
C GLU A 188 2.38 3.37 23.83
N LEU A 189 2.13 4.54 23.23
CA LEU A 189 0.80 5.17 23.20
C LEU A 189 -0.15 4.37 22.29
N PRO A 190 -1.26 3.79 22.81
CA PRO A 190 -2.32 3.23 21.98
C PRO A 190 -3.24 4.35 21.50
N ASP A 191 -3.65 4.26 20.23
CA ASP A 191 -4.49 5.21 19.49
C ASP A 191 -4.02 6.67 19.54
N LEU A 192 -3.95 7.30 18.37
CA LEU A 192 -3.65 8.72 18.30
C LEU A 192 -4.75 9.50 19.07
N PRO A 193 -4.39 10.56 19.83
CA PRO A 193 -5.38 11.41 20.49
C PRO A 193 -6.48 11.86 19.53
N LYS A 194 -7.69 12.16 20.05
CA LYS A 194 -8.78 12.73 19.23
C LYS A 194 -8.26 13.92 18.42
N GLY A 195 -8.38 13.84 17.10
CA GLY A 195 -7.91 14.88 16.16
C GLY A 195 -7.04 14.35 15.02
N TYR A 196 -6.45 13.16 15.14
CA TYR A 196 -5.53 12.60 14.14
C TYR A 196 -6.13 11.53 13.21
N GLY A 197 -7.46 11.38 13.22
CA GLY A 197 -8.19 10.55 12.26
C GLY A 197 -8.17 11.11 10.83
N GLY A 198 -8.94 10.50 9.93
CA GLY A 198 -8.97 10.91 8.52
C GLY A 198 -7.83 10.30 7.72
N TRP A 199 -7.22 11.07 6.80
CA TRP A 199 -6.23 10.53 5.86
C TRP A 199 -4.95 10.04 6.56
N GLN A 200 -4.60 8.78 6.27
CA GLN A 200 -3.38 8.15 6.73
C GLN A 200 -2.46 7.87 5.53
N ALA A 201 -1.20 8.24 5.62
CA ALA A 201 -0.17 7.93 4.62
C ALA A 201 0.28 6.48 4.78
N VAL A 202 0.24 5.72 3.68
CA VAL A 202 0.69 4.32 3.59
C VAL A 202 1.61 4.23 2.38
N ASP A 203 2.84 3.78 2.58
CA ASP A 203 3.81 3.58 1.49
C ASP A 203 4.28 2.11 1.48
N GLY A 204 4.00 1.45 0.35
CA GLY A 204 4.40 0.08 0.10
C GLY A 204 5.74 -0.04 -0.63
N THR A 205 6.36 1.09 -1.00
CA THR A 205 7.68 1.11 -1.63
C THR A 205 8.74 0.74 -0.59
N PRO A 206 9.62 -0.23 -0.86
CA PRO A 206 10.67 -0.65 0.08
C PRO A 206 11.79 0.39 0.10
N GLN A 207 11.64 1.39 0.96
CA GLN A 207 12.64 2.46 1.18
C GLN A 207 13.41 2.23 2.48
N GLU A 208 12.71 2.20 3.61
CA GLU A 208 13.29 2.02 4.95
C GLU A 208 12.53 0.92 5.72
N GLU A 209 13.19 0.35 6.73
CA GLU A 209 12.62 -0.69 7.57
C GLU A 209 11.89 -0.12 8.80
N SER A 210 10.70 -0.64 9.10
CA SER A 210 9.96 -0.38 10.36
C SER A 210 9.90 -1.66 11.20
N ASN A 211 10.72 -1.71 12.24
CA ASN A 211 10.97 -2.88 13.10
C ASN A 211 11.50 -4.07 12.30
N GLY A 212 12.54 -3.86 11.49
CA GLY A 212 13.15 -4.92 10.70
C GLY A 212 12.20 -5.49 9.66
N VAL A 213 11.42 -4.65 8.96
CA VAL A 213 10.51 -5.03 7.86
C VAL A 213 10.33 -3.83 6.93
N TYR A 214 10.45 -3.98 5.61
CA TYR A 214 10.11 -2.94 4.64
C TYR A 214 8.60 -2.68 4.59
N ARG A 215 8.17 -1.63 5.30
CA ARG A 215 6.78 -1.15 5.38
C ARG A 215 6.76 0.27 5.92
N CYS A 216 5.79 1.07 5.51
CA CYS A 216 5.59 2.42 6.05
C CYS A 216 4.11 2.76 6.20
N GLY A 217 3.76 3.35 7.34
CA GLY A 217 2.39 3.73 7.70
C GLY A 217 1.54 2.60 8.31
N PRO A 218 0.23 2.84 8.51
CA PRO A 218 -0.46 4.13 8.32
C PRO A 218 0.05 5.22 9.28
N ALA A 219 0.31 6.42 8.76
CA ALA A 219 0.73 7.59 9.55
C ALA A 219 -0.23 8.77 9.31
N SER A 220 -0.71 9.42 10.37
CA SER A 220 -1.69 10.50 10.24
C SER A 220 -1.13 11.69 9.47
N VAL A 221 -1.81 12.06 8.38
CA VAL A 221 -1.46 13.27 7.61
C VAL A 221 -1.60 14.53 8.45
N GLU A 222 -2.52 14.54 9.41
CA GLU A 222 -2.69 15.68 10.32
C GLU A 222 -1.56 15.78 11.34
N ALA A 223 -0.98 14.65 11.78
CA ALA A 223 0.18 14.65 12.66
C ALA A 223 1.49 15.05 11.95
N ILE A 224 1.54 14.97 10.61
CA ILE A 224 2.71 15.31 9.81
C ILE A 224 2.80 16.82 9.50
N LYS A 225 1.66 17.53 9.50
CA LYS A 225 1.60 18.99 9.22
C LYS A 225 2.14 19.82 10.37
#